data_AF-A0A0W0YHL9-F1
#
_entry.id   AF-A0A0W0YHL9-F1
#
_cell.length_a   1.000
_cell.length_b   1.000
_cell.length_c   1.000
_cell.angle_alpha   90.00
_cell.angle_beta   90.00
_cell.angle_gamma   90.00
#
_symmetry.space_group_name_H-M   'P 1'
#
loop_
_entity.id
_entity.type
_entity.pdbx_description
1 polymer ?
#
loop_
_entity_poly.entity_id
_entity_poly.type
_entity_poly.pdbx_seq_one_letter_code
_entity_poly.pdbx_strand_id
1 'polypeptide(L)'
;MTFALKDFGTLKKEFNDKVIVILKREQLDKGLENLPKVEDLPPRRRDEILFLTTVLSQLEAQKELKSHEKSTIFYGAMLLIQKDIKNNLNTEGINIIARQEKLENSLLNSSLNEVMNKSAENAPTNLQLTDFYREINAFMRRIFTESDSRKGLSKSHALQVIPFERLAVLANTAYKLEEAATKASIAEMNKEGKSRPDAMTVTKSAPKALTDALGSWEDLKKSLENLIQDERATKNKATVKALSPQRSVQLQFLQTVTQSLTESRNWGINDAQKVAILTGCMYLVREQIRVEYKMDTLTRDDIPKGLLSSGSVVHDKLTTLLKAKTESVENIEALVAAANEYIRHMAIERVVTKEGVKTNFRAEHIFSTIEGLDLTAFLNLALKMIKTCRLEALQRCVTDVKNELEAAKPKEATPSYFSSAYNWFSKKPSKAEEDDDEELEDSNELEPSTAPKV
;
A
#
# COMPACT_ATOMS: atom_id res chain seq x y z
N MET A 1 -1.00 29.30 5.13
CA MET A 1 0.31 29.02 5.77
C MET A 1 0.67 27.58 5.47
N THR A 2 1.92 27.27 5.13
CA THR A 2 2.35 25.88 4.89
C THR A 2 2.90 25.28 6.17
N PHE A 3 2.57 24.01 6.41
CA PHE A 3 3.00 23.27 7.59
C PHE A 3 4.52 23.16 7.62
N ALA A 4 5.15 23.82 8.60
CA ALA A 4 6.59 23.82 8.77
C ALA A 4 7.04 22.64 9.64
N LEU A 5 7.99 21.85 9.12
CA LEU A 5 8.55 20.72 9.87
C LEU A 5 9.50 21.24 10.95
N LYS A 6 9.35 20.71 12.17
CA LYS A 6 10.35 20.91 13.22
C LYS A 6 11.63 20.14 12.89
N ASP A 7 12.76 20.67 13.33
CA ASP A 7 14.03 19.96 13.28
C ASP A 7 14.01 18.73 14.20
N PHE A 8 14.86 17.76 13.90
CA PHE A 8 14.87 16.49 14.61
C PHE A 8 15.26 16.62 16.10
N GLY A 9 16.14 17.58 16.43
CA GLY A 9 16.55 17.82 17.82
C GLY A 9 15.39 18.32 18.68
N THR A 10 14.62 19.27 18.14
CA THR A 10 13.40 19.78 18.78
C THR A 10 12.35 18.68 18.93
N LEU A 11 12.07 17.92 17.86
CA LEU A 11 11.12 16.80 17.93
C LEU A 11 11.50 15.79 19.01
N LYS A 12 12.78 15.42 19.08
CA LYS A 12 13.29 14.48 20.07
C LYS A 12 13.07 14.98 21.49
N LYS A 13 13.47 16.22 21.76
CA LYS A 13 13.34 16.83 23.09
C LYS A 13 11.88 16.85 23.53
N GLU A 14 11.01 17.43 22.70
CA GLU A 14 9.59 17.57 23.04
C GLU A 14 8.90 16.20 23.19
N PHE A 15 9.21 15.22 22.33
CA PHE A 15 8.67 13.88 22.48
C PHE A 15 9.06 13.26 23.83
N ASN A 16 10.33 13.33 24.21
CA ASN A 16 10.81 12.79 25.49
C ASN A 16 10.15 13.49 26.69
N ASP A 17 9.99 14.82 26.63
CA ASP A 17 9.29 15.60 27.66
C ASP A 17 7.83 15.14 27.80
N LYS A 18 7.15 14.86 26.67
CA LYS A 18 5.77 14.33 26.68
C LYS A 18 5.68 12.89 27.20
N VAL A 19 6.67 12.05 26.93
CA VAL A 19 6.73 10.70 27.53
C VAL A 19 6.80 10.82 29.05
N ILE A 20 7.62 11.73 29.60
CA ILE A 20 7.71 11.96 31.05
C ILE A 20 6.36 12.41 31.61
N VAL A 21 5.64 13.33 30.94
CA VAL A 21 4.30 13.76 31.37
C VAL A 21 3.33 12.59 31.46
N ILE A 22 3.37 11.68 30.48
CA ILE A 22 2.50 10.51 30.42
C ILE A 22 2.84 9.52 31.55
N LEU A 23 4.12 9.28 31.82
CA LEU A 23 4.55 8.44 32.94
C LEU A 23 4.17 9.05 34.29
N LYS A 24 4.27 10.37 34.46
CA LYS A 24 3.83 11.08 35.67
C LYS A 24 2.32 10.95 35.88
N ARG A 25 1.54 11.02 34.80
CA ARG A 25 0.09 10.82 34.88
C ARG A 25 -0.24 9.41 35.35
N GLU A 26 0.42 8.41 34.78
CA GLU A 26 0.25 7.01 35.19
C GLU A 26 0.66 6.79 36.66
N GLN A 27 1.77 7.41 37.08
CA GLN A 27 2.25 7.38 38.46
C GLN A 27 1.15 7.88 39.43
N LEU A 28 0.56 9.04 39.12
CA LEU A 28 -0.51 9.64 39.92
C LEU A 28 -1.78 8.77 39.93
N ASP A 29 -2.21 8.30 38.76
CA ASP A 29 -3.43 7.49 38.62
C ASP A 29 -3.32 6.14 39.35
N LYS A 30 -2.11 5.58 39.48
CA LYS A 30 -1.84 4.31 40.19
C LYS A 30 -1.30 4.48 41.62
N GLY A 31 -1.07 5.71 42.09
CA GLY A 31 -0.52 5.97 43.42
C GLY A 31 0.90 5.43 43.64
N LEU A 32 1.74 5.41 42.59
CA LEU A 32 3.11 4.87 42.66
C LEU A 32 4.09 5.88 43.27
N GLU A 33 4.99 5.41 44.15
CA GLU A 33 6.01 6.26 44.79
C GLU A 33 7.08 6.75 43.79
N ASN A 34 7.38 5.95 42.77
CA ASN A 34 8.38 6.25 41.75
C ASN A 34 7.76 6.33 40.35
N LEU A 35 8.41 7.06 39.46
CA LEU A 35 8.00 7.15 38.06
C LEU A 35 8.09 5.75 37.42
N PRO A 36 7.00 5.20 36.85
CA PRO A 36 7.04 3.90 36.19
C PRO A 36 7.93 3.97 34.95
N LYS A 37 8.47 2.81 34.54
CA LYS A 37 9.13 2.69 33.24
C LYS A 37 8.08 2.54 32.15
N VAL A 38 8.48 2.74 30.90
CA VAL A 38 7.56 2.59 29.76
C VAL A 38 7.02 1.16 29.69
N GLU A 39 7.85 0.18 30.03
CA GLU A 39 7.51 -1.25 30.04
C GLU A 39 6.38 -1.60 31.01
N ASP A 40 6.17 -0.78 32.05
CA ASP A 40 5.15 -0.97 33.08
C ASP A 40 3.77 -0.41 32.66
N LEU A 41 3.70 0.27 31.51
CA LEU A 41 2.45 0.80 30.97
C LEU A 41 1.53 -0.32 30.43
N PRO A 42 0.21 -0.09 30.35
CA PRO A 42 -0.70 -1.02 29.69
C PRO A 42 -0.24 -1.37 28.27
N PRO A 43 -0.38 -2.63 27.81
CA PRO A 43 0.29 -3.14 26.60
C PRO A 43 0.17 -2.25 25.37
N ARG A 44 -1.03 -1.73 25.09
CA ARG A 44 -1.25 -0.83 23.94
C ARG A 44 -0.41 0.43 24.02
N ARG A 45 -0.48 1.13 25.15
CA ARG A 45 0.22 2.39 25.34
C ARG A 45 1.73 2.15 25.39
N ARG A 46 2.16 1.10 26.11
CA ARG A 46 3.55 0.65 26.14
C ARG A 46 4.10 0.46 24.72
N ASP A 47 3.45 -0.36 23.91
CA ASP A 47 3.94 -0.71 22.57
C ASP A 47 4.00 0.53 21.65
N GLU A 48 3.05 1.47 21.77
CA GLU A 48 3.06 2.75 21.05
C GLU A 48 4.26 3.65 21.45
N ILE A 49 4.57 3.78 22.76
CA ILE A 49 5.76 4.55 23.21
C ILE A 49 7.04 3.84 22.79
N LEU A 50 7.12 2.53 23.00
CA LEU A 50 8.30 1.75 22.67
C LEU A 50 8.61 1.84 21.18
N PHE A 51 7.58 1.81 20.32
CA PHE A 51 7.75 2.07 18.89
C PHE A 51 8.39 3.42 18.60
N LEU A 52 7.80 4.51 19.09
CA LEU A 52 8.32 5.85 18.82
C LEU A 52 9.71 6.07 19.42
N THR A 53 9.95 5.60 20.64
CA THR A 53 11.24 5.70 21.32
C THR A 53 12.32 4.92 20.59
N THR A 54 11.98 3.73 20.09
CA THR A 54 12.91 2.90 19.32
C THR A 54 13.22 3.53 17.96
N VAL A 55 12.21 3.99 17.23
CA VAL A 55 12.42 4.70 15.96
C VAL A 55 13.33 5.91 16.17
N LEU A 56 13.06 6.73 17.20
CA LEU A 56 13.86 7.90 17.53
C LEU A 56 15.32 7.53 17.85
N SER A 57 15.54 6.51 18.68
CA SER A 57 16.88 6.03 19.02
C SER A 57 17.65 5.53 17.79
N GLN A 58 16.98 4.81 16.90
CA GLN A 58 17.58 4.34 15.64
C GLN A 58 17.93 5.50 14.72
N LEU A 59 17.04 6.50 14.57
CA LEU A 59 17.32 7.69 13.77
C LEU A 59 18.48 8.49 14.33
N GLU A 60 18.61 8.57 15.65
CA GLU A 60 19.77 9.21 16.29
C GLU A 60 21.08 8.49 15.97
N ALA A 61 21.09 7.15 16.06
CA ALA A 61 22.26 6.34 15.75
C ALA A 61 22.73 6.45 14.29
N GLN A 62 21.85 6.83 13.36
CA GLN A 62 22.18 7.00 11.95
C GLN A 62 22.82 8.36 11.66
N LYS A 63 24.15 8.39 11.66
CA LYS A 63 24.92 9.61 11.39
C LYS A 63 24.82 10.13 9.96
N GLU A 64 24.57 9.23 9.00
CA GLU A 64 24.48 9.56 7.57
C GLU A 64 23.20 10.34 7.20
N LEU A 65 22.12 10.19 7.99
CA LEU A 65 20.86 10.89 7.71
C LEU A 65 20.95 12.34 8.17
N LYS A 66 20.51 13.25 7.32
CA LYS A 66 20.37 14.67 7.65
C LYS A 66 19.18 14.87 8.60
N SER A 67 19.21 15.97 9.35
CA SER A 67 18.15 16.31 10.33
C SER A 67 16.75 16.28 9.70
N HIS A 68 16.58 16.84 8.50
CA HIS A 68 15.27 16.85 7.82
C HIS A 68 14.78 15.44 7.45
N GLU A 69 15.66 14.52 7.05
CA GLU A 69 15.29 13.14 6.73
C GLU A 69 14.83 12.40 7.98
N LYS A 70 15.54 12.60 9.10
CA LYS A 70 15.15 12.05 10.41
C LYS A 70 13.81 12.60 10.87
N SER A 71 13.59 13.91 10.74
CA SER A 71 12.29 14.53 11.03
C SER A 71 11.18 13.87 10.21
N THR A 72 11.33 13.77 8.89
CA THR A 72 10.33 13.19 7.97
C THR A 72 9.96 11.76 8.39
N ILE A 73 10.94 10.91 8.71
CA ILE A 73 10.67 9.54 9.18
C ILE A 73 9.92 9.58 10.52
N PHE A 74 10.33 10.44 11.45
CA PHE A 74 9.71 10.49 12.78
C PHE A 74 8.29 11.08 12.76
N TYR A 75 8.02 12.07 11.91
CA TYR A 75 6.65 12.52 11.61
C TYR A 75 5.78 11.36 11.10
N GLY A 76 6.30 10.54 10.18
CA GLY A 76 5.63 9.33 9.70
C GLY A 76 5.33 8.33 10.82
N ALA A 77 6.27 8.11 11.74
CA ALA A 77 6.08 7.25 12.89
C ALA A 77 5.01 7.77 13.86
N MET A 78 5.01 9.07 14.18
CA MET A 78 4.01 9.69 15.06
C MET A 78 2.60 9.63 14.45
N LEU A 79 2.46 9.95 13.15
CA LEU A 79 1.19 9.87 12.43
C LEU A 79 0.67 8.43 12.32
N LEU A 80 1.56 7.45 12.15
CA LEU A 80 1.21 6.03 12.19
C LEU A 80 0.61 5.65 13.56
N ILE A 81 1.23 6.09 14.66
CA ILE A 81 0.70 5.85 16.01
C ILE A 81 -0.62 6.59 16.23
N GLN A 82 -0.79 7.84 15.77
CA GLN A 82 -2.08 8.52 15.83
C GLN A 82 -3.19 7.75 15.09
N LYS A 83 -2.87 7.19 13.91
CA LYS A 83 -3.81 6.35 13.18
C LYS A 83 -4.13 5.06 13.94
N ASP A 84 -3.14 4.48 14.59
CA ASP A 84 -3.32 3.27 15.38
C ASP A 84 -4.23 3.51 16.61
N ILE A 85 -3.99 4.59 17.38
CA ILE A 85 -4.88 5.03 18.47
C ILE A 85 -6.31 5.17 17.96
N LYS A 86 -6.50 5.86 16.83
CA LYS A 86 -7.82 6.05 16.20
C LYS A 86 -8.47 4.71 15.83
N ASN A 87 -7.72 3.77 15.30
CA ASN A 87 -8.24 2.45 14.94
C ASN A 87 -8.64 1.64 16.19
N ASN A 88 -7.92 1.76 17.30
CA ASN A 88 -8.23 1.07 18.55
C ASN A 88 -9.43 1.65 19.30
N LEU A 89 -9.87 2.87 18.95
CA LEU A 89 -11.11 3.48 19.44
C LEU A 89 -12.33 3.11 18.58
N ASN A 90 -12.13 2.49 17.40
CA ASN A 90 -13.20 2.03 16.51
C ASN A 90 -13.77 0.66 16.95
N THR A 91 -14.07 0.48 18.23
CA THR A 91 -14.80 -0.70 18.71
C THR A 91 -16.26 -0.62 18.26
N GLU A 92 -16.84 -1.75 17.85
CA GLU A 92 -18.27 -1.86 17.48
C GLU A 92 -19.17 -1.28 18.60
N GLY A 93 -20.21 -0.52 18.22
CA GLY A 93 -21.19 0.06 19.15
C GLY A 93 -20.93 1.50 19.61
N ILE A 94 -19.77 2.10 19.37
CA ILE A 94 -19.51 3.52 19.69
C ILE A 94 -19.89 4.41 18.49
N ASN A 95 -20.75 5.41 18.67
CA ASN A 95 -21.11 6.36 17.60
C ASN A 95 -19.93 7.27 17.20
N ILE A 96 -20.01 7.92 16.03
CA ILE A 96 -18.90 8.72 15.47
C ILE A 96 -18.47 9.87 16.39
N ILE A 97 -19.43 10.51 17.07
CA ILE A 97 -19.18 11.68 17.93
C ILE A 97 -18.37 11.26 19.16
N ALA A 98 -18.79 10.21 19.87
CA ALA A 98 -18.09 9.72 21.06
C ALA A 98 -16.68 9.16 20.73
N ARG A 99 -16.45 8.70 19.49
CA ARG A 99 -15.09 8.31 19.04
C ARG A 99 -14.18 9.52 18.89
N GLN A 100 -14.70 10.60 18.32
CA GLN A 100 -13.93 11.82 18.13
C GLN A 100 -13.57 12.45 19.49
N GLU A 101 -14.54 12.53 20.40
CA GLU A 101 -14.29 13.00 21.78
C GLU A 101 -13.24 12.14 22.50
N LYS A 102 -13.33 10.80 22.40
CA LYS A 102 -12.31 9.91 22.99
C LYS A 102 -10.92 10.08 22.38
N LEU A 103 -10.84 10.38 21.08
CA LEU A 103 -9.57 10.62 20.40
C LEU A 103 -8.97 11.97 20.81
N GLU A 104 -9.80 13.00 20.97
CA GLU A 104 -9.39 14.32 21.45
C GLU A 104 -8.94 14.27 22.92
N ASN A 105 -9.59 13.43 23.72
CA ASN A 105 -9.23 13.20 25.13
C ASN A 105 -8.05 12.23 25.33
N SER A 106 -7.51 11.63 24.26
CA SER A 106 -6.32 10.78 24.36
C SER A 106 -5.07 11.63 24.59
N LEU A 107 -4.52 11.56 25.82
CA LEU A 107 -3.32 12.30 26.22
C LEU A 107 -2.12 12.08 25.30
N LEU A 108 -1.95 10.85 24.81
CA LEU A 108 -0.91 10.56 23.83
C LEU A 108 -1.19 11.26 22.49
N ASN A 109 -2.42 11.17 21.98
CA ASN A 109 -2.75 11.75 20.69
C ASN A 109 -2.59 13.28 20.70
N SER A 110 -3.05 13.95 21.75
CA SER A 110 -2.85 15.39 21.95
C SER A 110 -1.38 15.74 22.09
N SER A 111 -0.62 14.97 22.88
CA SER A 111 0.84 15.15 23.00
C SER A 111 1.57 15.04 21.66
N LEU A 112 1.19 14.11 20.78
CA LEU A 112 1.81 14.00 19.44
C LEU A 112 1.44 15.18 18.54
N ASN A 113 0.20 15.68 18.61
CA ASN A 113 -0.19 16.89 17.89
C ASN A 113 0.67 18.08 18.35
N GLU A 114 0.87 18.24 19.66
CA GLU A 114 1.72 19.31 20.20
C GLU A 114 3.19 19.18 19.76
N VAL A 115 3.77 17.97 19.85
CA VAL A 115 5.13 17.69 19.39
C VAL A 115 5.29 18.05 17.91
N MET A 116 4.32 17.67 17.08
CA MET A 116 4.31 17.96 15.65
C MET A 116 3.98 19.41 15.30
N ASN A 117 3.49 20.21 16.27
CA ASN A 117 2.81 21.48 16.04
C ASN A 117 1.64 21.37 15.04
N LYS A 118 0.88 20.27 15.12
CA LYS A 118 -0.23 19.97 14.23
C LYS A 118 -1.56 20.41 14.86
N SER A 119 -2.27 21.32 14.21
CA SER A 119 -3.63 21.74 14.56
C SER A 119 -4.58 21.59 13.37
N ALA A 120 -5.84 22.02 13.50
CA ALA A 120 -6.78 22.06 12.37
C ALA A 120 -6.34 23.09 11.31
N GLU A 121 -5.77 24.21 11.75
CA GLU A 121 -5.30 25.32 10.92
C GLU A 121 -3.87 25.08 10.39
N ASN A 122 -3.11 24.21 11.06
CA ASN A 122 -1.74 23.86 10.70
C ASN A 122 -1.59 22.34 10.54
N ALA A 123 -2.00 21.81 9.40
CA ALA A 123 -1.91 20.39 9.06
C ALA A 123 -0.94 20.14 7.89
N PRO A 124 -0.21 19.01 7.87
CA PRO A 124 0.63 18.64 6.73
C PRO A 124 -0.17 18.52 5.44
N THR A 125 0.43 18.91 4.32
CA THR A 125 -0.17 18.71 2.99
C THR A 125 -0.17 17.22 2.60
N ASN A 126 -1.01 16.81 1.66
CA ASN A 126 -1.00 15.42 1.17
C ASN A 126 0.35 15.01 0.56
N LEU A 127 1.10 15.95 -0.01
CA LEU A 127 2.46 15.71 -0.49
C LEU A 127 3.42 15.42 0.68
N GLN A 128 3.35 16.20 1.77
CA GLN A 128 4.14 15.94 2.97
C GLN A 128 3.75 14.60 3.61
N LEU A 129 2.46 14.28 3.70
CA LEU A 129 1.97 12.99 4.19
C LEU A 129 2.51 11.82 3.33
N THR A 130 2.53 11.99 2.02
CA THR A 130 3.11 11.01 1.09
C THR A 130 4.58 10.77 1.41
N ASP A 131 5.36 11.83 1.60
CA ASP A 131 6.78 11.71 1.97
C ASP A 131 6.96 11.04 3.34
N PHE A 132 6.21 11.46 4.37
CA PHE A 132 6.28 10.85 5.70
C PHE A 132 6.01 9.34 5.68
N TYR A 133 4.93 8.91 5.00
CA TYR A 133 4.56 7.50 4.96
C TYR A 133 5.50 6.67 4.09
N ARG A 134 6.02 7.24 2.99
CA ARG A 134 7.05 6.58 2.17
C ARG A 134 8.32 6.35 2.98
N GLU A 135 8.79 7.37 3.71
CA GLU A 135 10.03 7.27 4.47
C GLU A 135 9.90 6.33 5.68
N ILE A 136 8.78 6.33 6.41
CA ILE A 136 8.57 5.36 7.49
C ILE A 136 8.42 3.93 6.95
N ASN A 137 7.77 3.71 5.80
CA ASN A 137 7.74 2.38 5.18
C ASN A 137 9.14 1.94 4.73
N ALA A 138 9.95 2.85 4.22
CA ALA A 138 11.35 2.57 3.90
C ALA A 138 12.16 2.19 5.15
N PHE A 139 11.95 2.87 6.28
CA PHE A 139 12.55 2.54 7.56
C PHE A 139 12.08 1.18 8.08
N MET A 140 10.77 0.89 8.02
CA MET A 140 10.16 -0.34 8.50
C MET A 140 10.65 -1.59 7.76
N ARG A 141 11.17 -1.47 6.53
CA ARG A 141 11.81 -2.61 5.82
C ARG A 141 12.94 -3.25 6.60
N ARG A 142 13.57 -2.54 7.55
CA ARG A 142 14.66 -3.07 8.39
C ARG A 142 14.23 -4.18 9.35
N ILE A 143 12.93 -4.45 9.48
CA ILE A 143 12.45 -5.65 10.19
C ILE A 143 12.77 -6.93 9.41
N PHE A 144 12.99 -6.83 8.10
CA PHE A 144 13.36 -7.96 7.25
C PHE A 144 14.88 -8.14 7.21
N THR A 145 15.32 -9.38 7.03
CA THR A 145 16.73 -9.72 6.85
C THR A 145 17.28 -8.97 5.64
N GLU A 146 18.35 -8.18 5.85
CA GLU A 146 18.95 -7.32 4.82
C GLU A 146 17.96 -6.33 4.16
N SER A 147 16.87 -5.97 4.85
CA SER A 147 15.77 -5.17 4.29
C SER A 147 15.07 -5.78 3.07
N ASP A 148 15.14 -7.10 2.89
CA ASP A 148 14.48 -7.85 1.81
C ASP A 148 13.50 -8.88 2.39
N SER A 149 12.19 -8.69 2.15
CA SER A 149 11.15 -9.61 2.61
C SER A 149 11.23 -10.99 1.98
N ARG A 150 11.97 -11.18 0.87
CA ARG A 150 12.28 -12.51 0.34
C ARG A 150 13.06 -13.35 1.34
N LYS A 151 13.85 -12.72 2.21
CA LYS A 151 14.69 -13.36 3.23
C LYS A 151 14.01 -13.51 4.60
N GLY A 152 12.72 -13.22 4.68
CA GLY A 152 11.95 -13.30 5.92
C GLY A 152 12.30 -12.19 6.91
N LEU A 153 11.76 -12.33 8.12
CA LEU A 153 11.99 -11.38 9.21
C LEU A 153 13.34 -11.64 9.86
N SER A 154 14.03 -10.56 10.21
CA SER A 154 15.29 -10.66 10.93
C SER A 154 15.05 -11.12 12.36
N LYS A 155 15.78 -12.15 12.80
CA LYS A 155 15.73 -12.65 14.19
C LYS A 155 16.17 -11.61 15.21
N SER A 156 17.01 -10.67 14.79
CA SER A 156 17.35 -9.48 15.56
C SER A 156 17.16 -8.26 14.69
N HIS A 157 16.22 -7.40 15.08
CA HIS A 157 15.99 -6.12 14.42
C HIS A 157 15.78 -5.04 15.48
N ALA A 158 15.99 -3.79 15.09
CA ALA A 158 15.88 -2.66 15.99
C ALA A 158 14.53 -2.60 16.76
N LEU A 159 13.44 -3.01 16.11
CA LEU A 159 12.09 -2.97 16.68
C LEU A 159 11.71 -4.22 17.50
N GLN A 160 12.66 -5.09 17.87
CA GLN A 160 12.37 -6.39 18.53
C GLN A 160 11.71 -6.27 19.91
N VAL A 161 11.77 -5.07 20.51
CA VAL A 161 11.08 -4.73 21.76
C VAL A 161 9.55 -4.70 21.62
N ILE A 162 9.03 -4.69 20.40
CA ILE A 162 7.60 -4.69 20.12
C ILE A 162 7.21 -6.10 19.67
N PRO A 163 6.09 -6.66 20.19
CA PRO A 163 5.59 -7.95 19.75
C PRO A 163 5.43 -8.00 18.23
N PHE A 164 5.79 -9.14 17.65
CA PHE A 164 5.83 -9.28 16.21
C PHE A 164 4.45 -9.07 15.55
N GLU A 165 3.37 -9.58 16.15
CA GLU A 165 2.00 -9.37 15.70
C GLU A 165 1.66 -7.89 15.63
N ARG A 166 2.17 -7.12 16.60
CA ARG A 166 1.95 -5.68 16.68
C ARG A 166 2.73 -4.94 15.58
N LEU A 167 3.97 -5.35 15.30
CA LEU A 167 4.74 -4.82 14.17
C LEU A 167 4.06 -5.10 12.83
N ALA A 168 3.48 -6.27 12.65
CA ALA A 168 2.74 -6.59 11.44
C ALA A 168 1.50 -5.69 11.26
N VAL A 169 0.77 -5.40 12.35
CA VAL A 169 -0.37 -4.46 12.33
C VAL A 169 0.08 -3.03 11.97
N LEU A 170 1.19 -2.57 12.55
CA LEU A 170 1.76 -1.25 12.26
C LEU A 170 2.25 -1.15 10.81
N ALA A 171 2.97 -2.15 10.31
CA ALA A 171 3.43 -2.18 8.92
C ALA A 171 2.26 -2.20 7.91
N ASN A 172 1.23 -3.03 8.15
CA ASN A 172 0.01 -3.04 7.35
C ASN A 172 -0.67 -1.66 7.32
N THR A 173 -0.78 -1.03 8.49
CA THR A 173 -1.36 0.31 8.61
C THR A 173 -0.54 1.36 7.86
N ALA A 174 0.80 1.28 7.96
CA ALA A 174 1.70 2.20 7.27
C ALA A 174 1.63 2.06 5.74
N TYR A 175 1.50 0.85 5.19
CA TYR A 175 1.29 0.64 3.76
C TYR A 175 -0.04 1.24 3.27
N LYS A 176 -1.11 1.12 4.06
CA LYS A 176 -2.42 1.72 3.75
C LYS A 176 -2.37 3.25 3.80
N LEU A 177 -1.63 3.82 4.75
CA LEU A 177 -1.47 5.26 4.88
C LEU A 177 -0.69 5.86 3.71
N GLU A 178 0.37 5.21 3.24
CA GLU A 178 1.11 5.63 2.03
C GLU A 178 0.21 5.61 0.79
N GLU A 179 -0.55 4.53 0.56
CA GLU A 179 -1.50 4.46 -0.56
C GLU A 179 -2.51 5.61 -0.49
N ALA A 180 -3.14 5.81 0.67
CA ALA A 180 -4.19 6.83 0.85
C ALA A 180 -3.66 8.25 0.65
N ALA A 181 -2.52 8.60 1.27
CA ALA A 181 -1.93 9.93 1.14
C ALA A 181 -1.49 10.22 -0.29
N THR A 182 -0.90 9.22 -0.97
CA THR A 182 -0.45 9.40 -2.35
C THR A 182 -1.64 9.55 -3.30
N LYS A 183 -2.73 8.80 -3.09
CA LYS A 183 -3.98 8.95 -3.87
C LYS A 183 -4.61 10.33 -3.66
N ALA A 184 -4.66 10.81 -2.42
CA ALA A 184 -5.16 12.15 -2.11
C ALA A 184 -4.29 13.23 -2.77
N SER A 185 -2.96 13.08 -2.73
CA SER A 185 -2.05 14.00 -3.40
C SER A 185 -2.24 14.02 -4.92
N ILE A 186 -2.51 12.88 -5.57
CA ILE A 186 -2.83 12.83 -7.01
C ILE A 186 -4.16 13.53 -7.30
N ALA A 187 -5.18 13.31 -6.45
CA ALA A 187 -6.50 13.89 -6.64
C ALA A 187 -6.51 15.42 -6.58
N GLU A 188 -5.54 16.03 -5.89
CA GLU A 188 -5.37 17.48 -5.80
C GLU A 188 -4.61 18.08 -7.00
N MET A 189 -3.99 17.27 -7.85
CA MET A 189 -3.20 17.77 -8.99
C MET A 189 -4.10 18.31 -10.09
N ASN A 190 -3.83 19.54 -10.54
CA ASN A 190 -4.48 20.09 -11.72
C ASN A 190 -3.74 19.70 -13.02
N LYS A 191 -4.32 20.02 -14.18
CA LYS A 191 -3.74 19.74 -15.51
C LYS A 191 -3.12 20.97 -16.16
N GLU A 192 -2.53 21.86 -15.36
CA GLU A 192 -2.02 23.16 -15.82
C GLU A 192 -0.50 23.21 -15.96
N GLY A 193 0.19 22.08 -15.76
CA GLY A 193 1.64 22.04 -15.80
C GLY A 193 2.18 22.38 -17.19
N LYS A 194 3.17 23.28 -17.24
CA LYS A 194 3.68 23.86 -18.50
C LYS A 194 5.05 23.33 -18.90
N SER A 195 5.75 22.66 -17.99
CA SER A 195 7.05 22.08 -18.30
C SER A 195 6.90 20.91 -19.29
N ARG A 196 7.92 20.70 -20.12
CA ARG A 196 8.07 19.48 -20.90
C ARG A 196 8.85 18.44 -20.10
N PRO A 197 8.56 17.15 -20.24
CA PRO A 197 9.33 16.11 -19.56
C PRO A 197 10.76 16.05 -20.12
N ASP A 198 11.73 16.08 -19.20
CA ASP A 198 13.17 15.97 -19.44
C ASP A 198 13.65 14.51 -19.31
N ALA A 199 14.96 14.30 -19.50
CA ALA A 199 15.57 12.98 -19.38
C ALA A 199 15.45 12.46 -17.93
N MET A 200 14.92 11.25 -17.77
CA MET A 200 14.81 10.62 -16.45
C MET A 200 16.18 10.15 -15.94
N THR A 201 16.52 10.49 -14.70
CA THR A 201 17.63 9.86 -13.97
C THR A 201 17.10 8.73 -13.10
N VAL A 202 17.58 7.52 -13.34
CA VAL A 202 17.13 6.32 -12.60
C VAL A 202 17.82 6.32 -11.23
N THR A 203 17.02 6.47 -10.16
CA THR A 203 17.56 6.52 -8.79
C THR A 203 17.79 5.13 -8.20
N LYS A 204 17.01 4.13 -8.61
CA LYS A 204 17.16 2.72 -8.23
C LYS A 204 16.99 1.83 -9.45
N SER A 205 18.05 1.10 -9.81
CA SER A 205 17.98 0.11 -10.88
C SER A 205 17.16 -1.10 -10.44
N ALA A 206 16.31 -1.61 -11.32
CA ALA A 206 15.71 -2.93 -11.11
C ALA A 206 16.80 -4.01 -10.95
N PRO A 207 16.59 -5.04 -10.10
CA PRO A 207 17.57 -6.11 -9.95
C PRO A 207 17.85 -6.79 -11.29
N LYS A 208 19.12 -6.92 -11.67
CA LYS A 208 19.50 -7.49 -12.97
C LYS A 208 18.95 -8.90 -13.21
N ALA A 209 18.94 -9.74 -12.17
CA ALA A 209 18.37 -11.08 -12.24
C ALA A 209 16.88 -11.11 -12.62
N LEU A 210 16.13 -10.07 -12.25
CA LEU A 210 14.72 -9.93 -12.61
C LEU A 210 14.55 -9.59 -14.09
N THR A 211 15.39 -8.69 -14.61
CA THR A 211 15.32 -8.27 -16.02
C THR A 211 15.87 -9.33 -16.96
N ASP A 212 16.90 -10.07 -16.56
CA ASP A 212 17.51 -11.14 -17.37
C ASP A 212 16.49 -12.29 -17.64
N ALA A 213 15.60 -12.57 -16.68
CA ALA A 213 14.58 -13.61 -16.82
C ALA A 213 13.46 -13.28 -17.84
N LEU A 214 13.40 -12.02 -18.28
CA LEU A 214 12.41 -11.47 -19.22
C LEU A 214 12.98 -11.26 -20.63
N GLY A 215 14.27 -11.54 -20.84
CA GLY A 215 14.95 -11.37 -22.11
C GLY A 215 15.50 -9.97 -22.33
N SER A 216 15.97 -9.71 -23.56
CA SER A 216 16.47 -8.38 -23.93
C SER A 216 15.33 -7.38 -24.15
N TRP A 217 15.67 -6.09 -24.23
CA TRP A 217 14.73 -5.03 -24.61
C TRP A 217 14.06 -5.32 -25.96
N GLU A 218 14.80 -5.86 -26.93
CA GLU A 218 14.28 -6.21 -28.25
C GLU A 218 13.34 -7.42 -28.20
N ASP A 219 13.66 -8.43 -27.38
CA ASP A 219 12.78 -9.59 -27.19
C ASP A 219 11.44 -9.17 -26.58
N LEU A 220 11.47 -8.31 -25.56
CA LEU A 220 10.27 -7.83 -24.89
C LEU A 220 9.37 -7.01 -25.83
N LYS A 221 9.97 -6.13 -26.65
CA LYS A 221 9.24 -5.39 -27.69
C LYS A 221 8.58 -6.32 -28.69
N LYS A 222 9.32 -7.32 -29.18
CA LYS A 222 8.79 -8.30 -30.13
C LYS A 222 7.66 -9.13 -29.52
N SER A 223 7.77 -9.53 -28.25
CA SER A 223 6.69 -10.21 -27.54
C SER A 223 5.43 -9.33 -27.41
N LEU A 224 5.59 -8.03 -27.15
CA LEU A 224 4.48 -7.07 -27.10
C LEU A 224 3.84 -6.89 -28.49
N GLU A 225 4.64 -6.75 -29.55
CA GLU A 225 4.14 -6.62 -30.92
C GLU A 225 3.33 -7.85 -31.34
N ASN A 226 3.84 -9.05 -31.07
CA ASN A 226 3.13 -10.30 -31.33
C ASN A 226 1.80 -10.35 -30.57
N LEU A 227 1.80 -9.98 -29.28
CA LEU A 227 0.57 -9.91 -28.50
C LEU A 227 -0.46 -8.96 -29.12
N ILE A 228 -0.05 -7.78 -29.59
CA ILE A 228 -0.93 -6.80 -30.24
C ILE A 228 -1.46 -7.36 -31.57
N GLN A 229 -0.62 -8.02 -32.35
CA GLN A 229 -1.03 -8.67 -33.59
C GLN A 229 -2.07 -9.77 -33.35
N ASP A 230 -1.87 -10.59 -32.31
CA ASP A 230 -2.77 -11.69 -31.97
C ASP A 230 -4.13 -11.20 -31.48
N GLU A 231 -4.19 -10.15 -30.65
CA GLU A 231 -5.45 -9.52 -30.24
C GLU A 231 -6.21 -8.98 -31.47
N ARG A 232 -5.50 -8.29 -32.36
CA ARG A 232 -6.08 -7.75 -33.60
C ARG A 232 -6.60 -8.84 -34.53
N ALA A 233 -5.83 -9.92 -34.71
CA ALA A 233 -6.23 -11.06 -35.52
C ALA A 233 -7.46 -11.75 -34.92
N THR A 234 -7.47 -12.00 -33.61
CA THR A 234 -8.58 -12.64 -32.90
C THR A 234 -9.87 -11.83 -32.98
N LYS A 235 -9.77 -10.49 -32.96
CA LYS A 235 -10.93 -9.59 -33.06
C LYS A 235 -11.23 -9.12 -34.49
N ASN A 236 -10.49 -9.63 -35.47
CA ASN A 236 -10.56 -9.24 -36.87
C ASN A 236 -10.52 -7.70 -37.08
N LYS A 237 -9.54 -7.03 -36.47
CA LYS A 237 -9.36 -5.57 -36.53
C LYS A 237 -8.05 -5.17 -37.19
N ALA A 238 -8.13 -4.24 -38.13
CA ALA A 238 -6.97 -3.75 -38.88
C ALA A 238 -6.08 -2.78 -38.08
N THR A 239 -6.56 -2.17 -36.99
CA THR A 239 -5.76 -1.23 -36.17
C THR A 239 -6.12 -1.38 -34.69
N VAL A 240 -5.22 -0.96 -33.80
CA VAL A 240 -5.48 -0.93 -32.35
C VAL A 240 -6.67 -0.03 -32.02
N LYS A 241 -6.80 1.10 -32.72
CA LYS A 241 -7.91 2.06 -32.53
C LYS A 241 -9.30 1.46 -32.85
N ALA A 242 -9.35 0.40 -33.65
CA ALA A 242 -10.60 -0.27 -34.02
C ALA A 242 -11.03 -1.38 -33.02
N LEU A 243 -10.25 -1.62 -31.96
CA LEU A 243 -10.62 -2.49 -30.84
C LEU A 243 -11.64 -1.79 -29.92
N SER A 244 -12.10 -2.48 -28.86
CA SER A 244 -12.96 -1.82 -27.86
C SER A 244 -12.24 -0.62 -27.24
N PRO A 245 -12.96 0.43 -26.79
CA PRO A 245 -12.35 1.65 -26.25
C PRO A 245 -11.30 1.35 -25.16
N GLN A 246 -11.63 0.48 -24.21
CA GLN A 246 -10.73 0.09 -23.11
C GLN A 246 -9.48 -0.62 -23.62
N ARG A 247 -9.64 -1.60 -24.52
CA ARG A 247 -8.53 -2.36 -25.10
C ARG A 247 -7.62 -1.49 -25.97
N SER A 248 -8.21 -0.58 -26.73
CA SER A 248 -7.53 0.41 -27.55
C SER A 248 -6.65 1.32 -26.69
N VAL A 249 -7.19 1.86 -25.60
CA VAL A 249 -6.44 2.69 -24.63
C VAL A 249 -5.27 1.92 -24.03
N GLN A 250 -5.51 0.69 -23.55
CA GLN A 250 -4.49 -0.15 -22.92
C GLN A 250 -3.32 -0.48 -23.85
N LEU A 251 -3.60 -0.86 -25.10
CA LEU A 251 -2.55 -1.21 -26.05
C LEU A 251 -1.84 0.05 -26.58
N GLN A 252 -2.54 1.16 -26.81
CA GLN A 252 -1.91 2.44 -27.14
C GLN A 252 -1.01 2.92 -26.01
N PHE A 253 -1.40 2.73 -24.74
CA PHE A 253 -0.56 3.04 -23.59
C PHE A 253 0.78 2.27 -23.64
N LEU A 254 0.76 0.96 -23.85
CA LEU A 254 1.98 0.15 -23.96
C LEU A 254 2.85 0.56 -25.16
N GLN A 255 2.23 0.86 -26.31
CA GLN A 255 2.94 1.35 -27.49
C GLN A 255 3.60 2.70 -27.23
N THR A 256 2.91 3.64 -26.59
CA THR A 256 3.43 4.96 -26.23
C THR A 256 4.59 4.89 -25.24
N VAL A 257 4.50 4.03 -24.21
CA VAL A 257 5.63 3.81 -23.29
C VAL A 257 6.84 3.26 -24.05
N THR A 258 6.62 2.23 -24.88
CA THR A 258 7.67 1.60 -25.67
C THR A 258 8.35 2.60 -26.59
N GLN A 259 7.59 3.39 -27.34
CA GLN A 259 8.11 4.43 -28.22
C GLN A 259 8.92 5.46 -27.42
N SER A 260 8.35 5.98 -26.34
CA SER A 260 9.01 6.98 -25.50
C SER A 260 10.35 6.46 -24.94
N LEU A 261 10.44 5.19 -24.53
CA LEU A 261 11.69 4.58 -24.04
C LEU A 261 12.77 4.41 -25.13
N THR A 262 12.41 4.49 -26.41
CA THR A 262 13.37 4.46 -27.54
C THR A 262 13.85 5.83 -27.99
N GLU A 263 13.19 6.91 -27.54
CA GLU A 263 13.54 8.27 -27.93
C GLU A 263 14.89 8.71 -27.36
N SER A 264 15.59 9.59 -28.08
CA SER A 264 16.93 10.06 -27.71
C SER A 264 17.01 10.71 -26.33
N ARG A 265 15.94 11.39 -25.89
CA ARG A 265 15.86 11.98 -24.55
C ARG A 265 15.97 10.94 -23.41
N ASN A 266 15.72 9.67 -23.70
CA ASN A 266 15.75 8.58 -22.74
C ASN A 266 16.96 7.65 -22.92
N TRP A 267 18.00 8.08 -23.64
CA TRP A 267 19.25 7.31 -23.77
C TRP A 267 19.99 7.08 -22.45
N GLY A 268 19.74 7.90 -21.42
CA GLY A 268 20.25 7.67 -20.07
C GLY A 268 19.63 6.46 -19.36
N ILE A 269 18.51 5.93 -19.89
CA ILE A 269 17.86 4.74 -19.37
C ILE A 269 18.48 3.52 -20.06
N ASN A 270 19.17 2.67 -19.29
CA ASN A 270 19.74 1.43 -19.82
C ASN A 270 18.65 0.40 -20.16
N ASP A 271 19.00 -0.61 -20.95
CA ASP A 271 18.02 -1.58 -21.46
C ASP A 271 17.36 -2.43 -20.35
N ALA A 272 18.10 -2.78 -19.30
CA ALA A 272 17.52 -3.47 -18.15
C ALA A 272 16.42 -2.63 -17.48
N GLN A 273 16.64 -1.32 -17.35
CA GLN A 273 15.63 -0.43 -16.81
C GLN A 273 14.46 -0.22 -17.77
N LYS A 274 14.69 -0.16 -19.09
CA LYS A 274 13.59 -0.12 -20.08
C LYS A 274 12.71 -1.37 -19.98
N VAL A 275 13.34 -2.55 -19.87
CA VAL A 275 12.66 -3.83 -19.61
C VAL A 275 11.82 -3.71 -18.35
N ALA A 276 12.41 -3.29 -17.22
CA ALA A 276 11.69 -3.16 -15.96
C ALA A 276 10.49 -2.22 -16.03
N ILE A 277 10.64 -1.04 -16.65
CA ILE A 277 9.57 -0.05 -16.85
C ILE A 277 8.45 -0.66 -17.70
N LEU A 278 8.77 -1.22 -18.86
CA LEU A 278 7.76 -1.75 -19.76
C LEU A 278 7.04 -2.97 -19.16
N THR A 279 7.75 -3.86 -18.50
CA THR A 279 7.16 -5.00 -17.77
C THR A 279 6.24 -4.52 -16.65
N GLY A 280 6.62 -3.48 -15.90
CA GLY A 280 5.71 -2.86 -14.92
C GLY A 280 4.45 -2.29 -15.56
N CYS A 281 4.57 -1.62 -16.72
CA CYS A 281 3.42 -1.15 -17.50
C CYS A 281 2.54 -2.30 -18.01
N MET A 282 3.14 -3.42 -18.42
CA MET A 282 2.40 -4.63 -18.78
C MET A 282 1.61 -5.21 -17.60
N TYR A 283 2.18 -5.22 -16.39
CA TYR A 283 1.42 -5.59 -15.18
C TYR A 283 0.25 -4.64 -14.91
N LEU A 284 0.40 -3.32 -15.13
CA LEU A 284 -0.70 -2.36 -14.99
C LEU A 284 -1.84 -2.65 -15.96
N VAL A 285 -1.53 -2.92 -17.23
CA VAL A 285 -2.54 -3.29 -18.23
C VAL A 285 -3.18 -4.62 -17.88
N ARG A 286 -2.39 -5.63 -17.48
CA ARG A 286 -2.94 -6.91 -17.01
C ARG A 286 -3.97 -6.68 -15.91
N GLU A 287 -3.63 -5.91 -14.88
CA GLU A 287 -4.52 -5.65 -13.74
C GLU A 287 -5.72 -4.77 -14.09
N GLN A 288 -5.61 -3.82 -15.01
CA GLN A 288 -6.80 -3.09 -15.49
C GLN A 288 -7.83 -4.02 -16.11
N ILE A 289 -7.39 -5.00 -16.89
CA ILE A 289 -8.30 -5.99 -17.48
C ILE A 289 -8.98 -6.76 -16.34
N ARG A 290 -8.26 -7.18 -15.31
CA ARG A 290 -8.87 -7.87 -14.17
C ARG A 290 -9.95 -7.06 -13.47
N VAL A 291 -9.74 -5.75 -13.34
CA VAL A 291 -10.74 -4.82 -12.80
C VAL A 291 -11.99 -4.80 -13.68
N GLU A 292 -11.87 -4.85 -15.01
CA GLU A 292 -13.02 -4.97 -15.93
C GLU A 292 -13.84 -6.25 -15.66
N TYR A 293 -13.17 -7.34 -15.29
CA TYR A 293 -13.79 -8.62 -14.93
C TYR A 293 -14.13 -8.74 -13.43
N LYS A 294 -14.09 -7.65 -12.67
CA LYS A 294 -14.40 -7.59 -11.22
C LYS A 294 -13.59 -8.58 -10.38
N MET A 295 -12.35 -8.86 -10.79
CA MET A 295 -11.43 -9.72 -10.06
C MET A 295 -10.59 -8.91 -9.07
N ASP A 296 -10.14 -9.58 -8.01
CA ASP A 296 -9.21 -9.00 -7.05
C ASP A 296 -7.85 -8.70 -7.69
N THR A 297 -7.16 -7.70 -7.15
CA THR A 297 -5.86 -7.26 -7.65
C THR A 297 -4.78 -8.31 -7.33
N LEU A 298 -3.92 -8.64 -8.31
CA LEU A 298 -2.78 -9.57 -8.20
C LEU A 298 -3.10 -11.03 -7.85
N THR A 299 -4.37 -11.42 -7.76
CA THR A 299 -4.79 -12.83 -7.74
C THR A 299 -4.12 -13.64 -8.88
N ARG A 300 -3.91 -14.95 -8.68
CA ARG A 300 -3.26 -15.84 -9.66
C ARG A 300 -4.24 -16.52 -10.62
N ASP A 301 -5.54 -16.28 -10.42
CA ASP A 301 -6.60 -16.95 -11.16
C ASP A 301 -6.67 -16.45 -12.62
N ASP A 302 -7.02 -17.36 -13.52
CA ASP A 302 -7.33 -17.00 -14.89
C ASP A 302 -8.67 -16.27 -14.97
N ILE A 303 -8.84 -15.42 -15.98
CA ILE A 303 -10.15 -14.80 -16.25
C ILE A 303 -11.12 -15.92 -16.67
N PRO A 304 -12.28 -16.07 -16.00
CA PRO A 304 -13.23 -17.11 -16.33
C PRO A 304 -13.67 -17.04 -17.79
N LYS A 305 -13.56 -18.16 -18.50
CA LYS A 305 -14.14 -18.38 -19.82
C LYS A 305 -15.49 -19.04 -19.61
N GLY A 306 -16.56 -18.42 -20.09
CA GLY A 306 -17.93 -18.88 -19.88
C GLY A 306 -18.81 -18.57 -21.07
N LEU A 307 -20.09 -18.97 -21.00
CA LEU A 307 -21.06 -18.80 -22.10
C LEU A 307 -21.16 -17.35 -22.62
N LEU A 308 -20.95 -16.36 -21.74
CA LEU A 308 -21.05 -14.92 -22.04
C LEU A 308 -19.68 -14.20 -22.05
N SER A 309 -18.58 -14.89 -21.74
CA SER A 309 -17.23 -14.30 -21.62
C SER A 309 -16.22 -15.10 -22.43
N SER A 310 -15.69 -14.49 -23.49
CA SER A 310 -14.62 -15.07 -24.31
C SER A 310 -13.22 -14.99 -23.65
N GLY A 311 -13.14 -14.58 -22.38
CA GLY A 311 -11.88 -14.26 -21.71
C GLY A 311 -11.18 -13.05 -22.37
N SER A 312 -9.89 -12.87 -22.10
CA SER A 312 -9.07 -11.81 -22.69
C SER A 312 -7.73 -12.36 -23.18
N VAL A 313 -7.51 -12.30 -24.50
CA VAL A 313 -6.25 -12.75 -25.12
C VAL A 313 -5.06 -11.95 -24.60
N VAL A 314 -5.23 -10.62 -24.46
CA VAL A 314 -4.21 -9.76 -23.85
C VAL A 314 -3.89 -10.19 -22.43
N HIS A 315 -4.90 -10.43 -21.56
CA HIS A 315 -4.64 -10.86 -20.19
C HIS A 315 -3.91 -12.22 -20.16
N ASP A 316 -4.36 -13.19 -20.95
CA ASP A 316 -3.78 -14.55 -20.97
C ASP A 316 -2.31 -14.51 -21.45
N LYS A 317 -2.03 -13.74 -22.51
CA LYS A 317 -0.66 -13.57 -23.04
C LYS A 317 0.23 -12.78 -22.08
N LEU A 318 -0.26 -11.71 -21.47
CA LEU A 318 0.49 -10.98 -20.44
C LEU A 318 0.76 -11.87 -19.22
N THR A 319 -0.21 -12.67 -18.78
CA THR A 319 -0.03 -13.62 -17.67
C THR A 319 1.09 -14.61 -17.96
N THR A 320 1.19 -15.09 -19.20
CA THR A 320 2.23 -16.01 -19.66
C THR A 320 3.59 -15.31 -19.78
N LEU A 321 3.65 -14.18 -20.49
CA LEU A 321 4.88 -13.41 -20.73
C LEU A 321 5.54 -12.97 -19.42
N LEU A 322 4.73 -12.49 -18.47
CA LEU A 322 5.19 -12.00 -17.18
C LEU A 322 5.42 -13.11 -16.15
N LYS A 323 5.14 -14.37 -16.49
CA LYS A 323 5.13 -15.49 -15.53
C LYS A 323 4.33 -15.15 -14.26
N ALA A 324 3.22 -14.43 -14.42
CA ALA A 324 2.52 -13.75 -13.32
C ALA A 324 1.98 -14.71 -12.24
N LYS A 325 1.82 -16.00 -12.56
CA LYS A 325 1.38 -17.04 -11.62
C LYS A 325 2.48 -17.50 -10.65
N THR A 326 3.75 -17.40 -11.05
CA THR A 326 4.89 -17.90 -10.28
C THR A 326 5.81 -16.79 -9.78
N GLU A 327 5.69 -15.59 -10.34
CA GLU A 327 6.51 -14.45 -9.94
C GLU A 327 6.27 -14.04 -8.48
N SER A 328 7.35 -13.64 -7.81
CA SER A 328 7.30 -13.15 -6.43
C SER A 328 6.69 -11.75 -6.36
N VAL A 329 5.95 -11.48 -5.28
CA VAL A 329 5.30 -10.17 -5.07
C VAL A 329 6.33 -9.05 -4.93
N GLU A 330 7.52 -9.33 -4.41
CA GLU A 330 8.62 -8.36 -4.32
C GLU A 330 9.16 -7.97 -5.69
N ASN A 331 9.21 -8.90 -6.64
CA ASN A 331 9.59 -8.61 -8.03
C ASN A 331 8.50 -7.80 -8.73
N ILE A 332 7.23 -8.18 -8.55
CA ILE A 332 6.09 -7.42 -9.09
C ILE A 332 6.10 -5.98 -8.54
N GLU A 333 6.32 -5.80 -7.23
CA GLU A 333 6.44 -4.46 -6.62
C GLU A 333 7.54 -3.65 -7.28
N ALA A 334 8.74 -4.22 -7.46
CA ALA A 334 9.88 -3.52 -8.05
C ALA A 334 9.60 -3.06 -9.49
N LEU A 335 8.96 -3.90 -10.30
CA LEU A 335 8.60 -3.58 -11.69
C LEU A 335 7.51 -2.50 -11.76
N VAL A 336 6.46 -2.64 -10.95
CA VAL A 336 5.36 -1.66 -10.89
C VAL A 336 5.85 -0.32 -10.33
N ALA A 337 6.76 -0.33 -9.36
CA ALA A 337 7.39 0.87 -8.83
C ALA A 337 8.22 1.59 -9.92
N ALA A 338 9.01 0.85 -10.71
CA ALA A 338 9.76 1.41 -11.83
C ALA A 338 8.84 2.05 -12.89
N ALA A 339 7.74 1.37 -13.24
CA ALA A 339 6.73 1.94 -14.13
C ALA A 339 6.07 3.19 -13.55
N ASN A 340 5.67 3.17 -12.28
CA ASN A 340 5.05 4.31 -11.61
C ASN A 340 6.01 5.52 -11.52
N GLU A 341 7.30 5.30 -11.22
CA GLU A 341 8.31 6.36 -11.21
C GLU A 341 8.46 6.99 -12.60
N TYR A 342 8.57 6.17 -13.65
CA TYR A 342 8.67 6.65 -15.02
C TYR A 342 7.42 7.42 -15.47
N ILE A 343 6.22 6.87 -15.24
CA ILE A 343 4.95 7.53 -15.61
C ILE A 343 4.84 8.90 -14.92
N ARG A 344 5.15 8.96 -13.62
CA ARG A 344 5.15 10.23 -12.88
C ARG A 344 6.18 11.20 -13.42
N HIS A 345 7.40 10.75 -13.69
CA HIS A 345 8.45 11.60 -14.28
C HIS A 345 7.99 12.21 -15.61
N MET A 346 7.35 11.41 -16.47
CA MET A 346 6.90 11.87 -17.79
C MET A 346 5.65 12.73 -17.76
N ALA A 347 4.76 12.56 -16.78
CA ALA A 347 3.43 13.21 -16.77
C ALA A 347 3.22 14.27 -15.69
N ILE A 348 3.99 14.25 -14.60
CA ILE A 348 3.83 15.15 -13.46
C ILE A 348 5.03 16.08 -13.36
N GLU A 349 4.78 17.38 -13.35
CA GLU A 349 5.81 18.38 -13.04
C GLU A 349 5.89 18.65 -11.55
N ARG A 350 7.09 18.96 -11.07
CA ARG A 350 7.36 19.35 -9.70
C ARG A 350 8.03 20.72 -9.71
N VAL A 351 7.33 21.74 -9.21
CA VAL A 351 7.81 23.12 -9.18
C VAL A 351 8.03 23.55 -7.74
N VAL A 352 9.24 24.02 -7.43
CA VAL A 352 9.54 24.64 -6.13
C VAL A 352 9.16 26.12 -6.22
N THR A 353 8.16 26.54 -5.44
CA THR A 353 7.73 27.93 -5.30
C THR A 353 8.13 28.49 -3.93
N LYS A 354 7.92 29.79 -3.72
CA LYS A 354 8.14 30.43 -2.41
C LYS A 354 7.22 29.86 -1.34
N GLU A 355 6.02 29.41 -1.73
CA GLU A 355 5.03 28.82 -0.83
C GLU A 355 5.28 27.34 -0.54
N GLY A 356 6.14 26.66 -1.32
CA GLY A 356 6.47 25.25 -1.13
C GLY A 356 6.60 24.50 -2.46
N VAL A 357 6.50 23.17 -2.41
CA VAL A 357 6.53 22.33 -3.61
C VAL A 357 5.11 22.17 -4.15
N LYS A 358 4.89 22.53 -5.42
CA LYS A 358 3.65 22.24 -6.15
C LYS A 358 3.88 21.14 -7.17
N THR A 359 2.91 20.24 -7.29
CA THR A 359 2.93 19.14 -8.25
C THR A 359 1.66 19.17 -9.07
N ASN A 360 1.79 19.18 -10.40
CA ASN A 360 0.67 19.23 -11.33
C ASN A 360 0.89 18.22 -12.46
N PHE A 361 -0.19 17.74 -13.06
CA PHE A 361 -0.08 17.08 -14.35
C PHE A 361 0.33 18.11 -15.40
N ARG A 362 1.30 17.74 -16.23
CA ARG A 362 1.65 18.49 -17.43
C ARG A 362 0.46 18.48 -18.37
N ALA A 363 0.11 19.64 -18.93
CA ALA A 363 -0.93 19.76 -19.95
C ALA A 363 -0.58 18.91 -21.18
N GLU A 364 0.71 18.94 -21.57
CA GLU A 364 1.27 18.09 -22.62
C GLU A 364 2.28 17.10 -22.04
N HIS A 365 1.91 15.83 -22.01
CA HIS A 365 2.77 14.70 -21.65
C HIS A 365 2.66 13.59 -22.70
N ILE A 366 3.50 12.57 -22.61
CA ILE A 366 3.58 11.49 -23.62
C ILE A 366 2.25 10.77 -23.84
N PHE A 367 1.37 10.76 -22.84
CA PHE A 367 0.07 10.10 -22.91
C PHE A 367 -1.08 11.02 -23.35
N SER A 368 -0.85 12.30 -23.63
CA SER A 368 -1.94 13.28 -23.85
C SER A 368 -2.76 13.00 -25.10
N THR A 369 -2.19 12.26 -26.07
CA THR A 369 -2.84 11.90 -27.33
C THR A 369 -3.65 10.61 -27.26
N ILE A 370 -3.61 9.90 -26.12
CA ILE A 370 -4.39 8.66 -25.93
C ILE A 370 -5.79 9.05 -25.45
N GLU A 371 -6.73 9.09 -26.39
CA GLU A 371 -8.14 9.38 -26.12
C GLU A 371 -8.72 8.39 -25.11
N GLY A 372 -9.41 8.90 -24.09
CA GLY A 372 -10.06 8.08 -23.06
C GLY A 372 -9.12 7.52 -21.97
N LEU A 373 -7.82 7.86 -22.00
CA LEU A 373 -6.91 7.46 -20.94
C LEU A 373 -7.16 8.21 -19.63
N ASP A 374 -7.48 7.47 -18.56
CA ASP A 374 -7.47 7.98 -17.20
C ASP A 374 -6.13 7.70 -16.52
N LEU A 375 -5.22 8.67 -16.60
CA LEU A 375 -3.90 8.57 -15.97
C LEU A 375 -3.97 8.50 -14.44
N THR A 376 -4.95 9.15 -13.82
CA THR A 376 -5.16 9.11 -12.37
C THR A 376 -5.55 7.69 -11.95
N ALA A 377 -6.43 7.03 -12.69
CA ALA A 377 -6.77 5.62 -12.45
C ALA A 377 -5.55 4.70 -12.58
N PHE A 378 -4.68 4.90 -13.58
CA PHE A 378 -3.44 4.13 -13.75
C PHE A 378 -2.48 4.30 -12.56
N LEU A 379 -2.24 5.54 -12.13
CA LEU A 379 -1.37 5.82 -10.96
C LEU A 379 -1.97 5.22 -9.68
N ASN A 380 -3.28 5.32 -9.50
CA ASN A 380 -3.98 4.75 -8.35
C ASN A 380 -3.96 3.22 -8.34
N LEU A 381 -4.00 2.58 -9.52
CA LEU A 381 -3.85 1.14 -9.66
C LEU A 381 -2.42 0.70 -9.30
N ALA A 382 -1.39 1.41 -9.75
CA ALA A 382 0.00 1.13 -9.39
C ALA A 382 0.20 1.17 -7.87
N LEU A 383 -0.35 2.18 -7.19
CA LEU A 383 -0.30 2.30 -5.73
C LEU A 383 -1.03 1.14 -5.03
N LYS A 384 -2.20 0.74 -5.55
CA LYS A 384 -2.95 -0.42 -5.03
C LYS A 384 -2.12 -1.69 -5.12
N MET A 385 -1.50 -1.95 -6.28
CA MET A 385 -0.64 -3.11 -6.52
C MET A 385 0.58 -3.12 -5.62
N ILE A 386 1.29 -2.00 -5.48
CA ILE A 386 2.47 -1.88 -4.58
C ILE A 386 2.07 -2.23 -3.15
N LYS A 387 0.98 -1.66 -2.63
CA LYS A 387 0.49 -2.00 -1.29
C LYS A 387 0.12 -3.48 -1.19
N THR A 388 -0.61 -4.03 -2.18
CA THR A 388 -0.98 -5.46 -2.16
C THR A 388 0.27 -6.35 -2.11
N CYS A 389 1.30 -6.07 -2.92
CA CYS A 389 2.56 -6.82 -2.88
C CYS A 389 3.20 -6.79 -1.49
N ARG A 390 3.30 -5.61 -0.88
CA ARG A 390 3.89 -5.44 0.46
C ARG A 390 3.10 -6.16 1.55
N LEU A 391 1.77 -6.18 1.44
CA LEU A 391 0.89 -6.89 2.37
C LEU A 391 1.04 -8.40 2.25
N GLU A 392 1.08 -8.93 1.02
CA GLU A 392 1.30 -10.35 0.79
C GLU A 392 2.69 -10.81 1.26
N ALA A 393 3.73 -10.03 0.99
CA ALA A 393 5.08 -10.28 1.47
C ALA A 393 5.14 -10.31 3.01
N LEU A 394 4.53 -9.32 3.65
CA LEU A 394 4.43 -9.26 5.11
C LEU A 394 3.67 -10.46 5.67
N GLN A 395 2.51 -10.80 5.09
CA GLN A 395 1.68 -11.91 5.55
C GLN A 395 2.39 -13.26 5.41
N ARG A 396 3.15 -13.46 4.33
CA ARG A 396 4.02 -14.63 4.16
C ARG A 396 5.04 -14.72 5.30
N CYS A 397 5.80 -13.64 5.53
CA CYS A 397 6.79 -13.60 6.62
C CYS A 397 6.16 -13.82 8.01
N VAL A 398 4.97 -13.25 8.25
CA VAL A 398 4.20 -13.47 9.48
C VAL A 398 3.83 -14.93 9.67
N THR A 399 3.40 -15.58 8.60
CA THR A 399 3.01 -16.99 8.63
C THR A 399 4.22 -17.87 8.90
N ASP A 400 5.35 -17.59 8.25
CA ASP A 400 6.60 -18.34 8.44
C ASP A 400 7.08 -18.28 9.90
N VAL A 401 7.12 -17.09 10.51
CA VAL A 401 7.50 -16.93 11.92
C VAL A 401 6.54 -17.66 12.87
N LYS A 402 5.23 -17.61 12.61
CA LYS A 402 4.27 -18.35 13.43
C LYS A 402 4.50 -19.86 13.33
N ASN A 403 4.75 -20.38 12.13
CA ASN A 403 5.04 -21.79 11.93
C ASN A 403 6.34 -22.21 12.64
N GLU A 404 7.38 -21.36 12.60
CA GLU A 404 8.63 -21.60 13.35
C GLU A 404 8.40 -21.64 14.86
N LEU A 405 7.61 -20.70 15.40
CA LEU A 405 7.27 -20.65 16.83
C LEU A 405 6.43 -21.86 17.27
N GLU A 406 5.44 -22.28 16.48
CA GLU A 406 4.65 -23.48 16.76
C GLU A 406 5.51 -24.76 16.70
N ALA A 407 6.41 -24.86 15.72
CA ALA A 407 7.32 -26.01 15.61
C ALA A 407 8.35 -26.08 16.74
N ALA A 408 8.68 -24.94 17.36
CA ALA A 408 9.59 -24.84 18.50
C ALA A 408 8.91 -25.14 19.85
N LYS A 409 7.57 -25.24 19.92
CA LYS A 409 6.89 -25.60 21.17
C LYS A 409 7.21 -27.05 21.55
N PRO A 410 7.50 -27.34 22.83
CA PRO A 410 7.67 -28.71 23.28
C PRO A 410 6.39 -29.50 22.99
N LYS A 411 6.54 -30.71 22.42
CA LYS A 411 5.43 -31.64 22.17
C LYS A 411 4.87 -32.15 23.50
N GLU A 412 4.09 -31.34 24.19
CA GLU A 412 3.26 -31.82 25.27
C GLU A 412 2.08 -32.59 24.68
N ALA A 413 1.82 -33.78 25.24
CA ALA A 413 0.73 -34.64 24.84
C ALA A 413 -0.60 -33.85 24.91
N THR A 414 -1.35 -33.89 23.81
CA THR A 414 -2.74 -33.40 23.67
C THR A 414 -3.59 -33.72 24.91
N PRO A 415 -4.51 -32.82 25.34
CA PRO A 415 -5.63 -32.45 24.47
C PRO A 415 -6.03 -30.97 24.40
N SER A 416 -6.37 -30.59 23.16
CA SER A 416 -7.47 -29.70 22.73
C SER A 416 -7.92 -28.56 23.65
N TYR A 417 -7.46 -27.33 23.38
CA TYR A 417 -8.23 -26.08 23.51
C TYR A 417 -7.47 -24.92 22.82
N PHE A 418 -7.47 -24.84 21.48
CA PHE A 418 -7.09 -23.58 20.80
C PHE A 418 -7.90 -23.39 19.52
N SER A 419 -9.12 -22.90 19.68
CA SER A 419 -9.93 -22.31 18.62
C SER A 419 -10.22 -20.84 18.96
N SER A 420 -9.27 -19.93 18.70
CA SER A 420 -9.56 -18.48 18.74
C SER A 420 -8.57 -17.54 18.04
N ALA A 421 -7.51 -18.01 17.36
CA ALA A 421 -6.53 -17.13 16.70
C ALA A 421 -6.72 -16.97 15.17
N TYR A 422 -7.72 -17.62 14.56
CA TYR A 422 -7.87 -17.71 13.10
C TYR A 422 -8.60 -16.52 12.42
N ASN A 423 -9.13 -15.55 13.16
CA ASN A 423 -10.06 -14.55 12.62
C ASN A 423 -9.48 -13.18 12.24
N TRP A 424 -8.17 -12.93 12.39
CA TRP A 424 -7.63 -11.58 12.13
C TRP A 424 -7.33 -11.31 10.64
N PHE A 425 -6.83 -12.30 9.88
CA PHE A 425 -6.32 -12.06 8.52
C PHE A 425 -7.23 -12.59 7.39
N SER A 426 -8.40 -13.18 7.70
CA SER A 426 -9.24 -13.90 6.71
C SER A 426 -10.61 -13.28 6.42
N LYS A 427 -10.95 -12.07 6.91
CA LYS A 427 -12.23 -11.43 6.53
C LYS A 427 -12.23 -11.02 5.06
N LYS A 428 -12.61 -11.96 4.18
CA LYS A 428 -13.26 -11.65 2.89
C LYS A 428 -14.58 -10.92 3.19
N PRO A 429 -14.99 -9.92 2.40
CA PRO A 429 -16.32 -9.34 2.53
C PRO A 429 -17.34 -10.37 2.07
N SER A 430 -18.22 -10.82 2.95
CA SER A 430 -19.44 -11.51 2.54
C SER A 430 -20.31 -10.50 1.80
N LYS A 431 -20.75 -10.87 0.59
CA LYS A 431 -21.82 -10.16 -0.12
C LYS A 431 -23.04 -10.08 0.81
N ALA A 432 -23.62 -8.89 0.90
CA ALA A 432 -25.00 -8.74 1.32
C ALA A 432 -25.88 -9.44 0.29
N GLU A 433 -26.67 -10.41 0.72
CA GLU A 433 -27.87 -10.83 0.01
C GLU A 433 -28.92 -9.75 0.28
N GLU A 434 -29.47 -9.21 -0.80
CA GLU A 434 -30.66 -8.36 -0.78
C GLU A 434 -31.86 -9.27 -0.51
N ASP A 435 -32.58 -8.97 0.57
CA ASP A 435 -34.01 -9.27 0.73
C ASP A 435 -34.78 -8.58 -0.40
N ASP A 436 -35.73 -9.25 -1.04
CA ASP A 436 -37.16 -9.06 -0.69
C ASP A 436 -38.11 -9.89 -1.57
N ASP A 437 -39.09 -10.44 -0.85
CA ASP A 437 -40.53 -10.47 -1.12
C ASP A 437 -41.28 -11.68 -1.73
N GLU A 438 -42.26 -12.09 -0.90
CA GLU A 438 -43.65 -12.52 -1.19
C GLU A 438 -43.90 -13.92 -1.77
N GLU A 439 -44.92 -14.70 -1.38
CA GLU A 439 -45.86 -14.79 -0.26
C GLU A 439 -46.70 -16.08 -0.53
N LEU A 440 -47.26 -16.67 0.55
CA LEU A 440 -48.50 -17.48 0.62
C LEU A 440 -48.58 -18.97 0.18
N GLU A 441 -48.80 -19.77 1.23
CA GLU A 441 -49.91 -20.73 1.46
C GLU A 441 -49.99 -22.11 0.74
N ASP A 442 -49.73 -23.12 1.59
CA ASP A 442 -50.70 -24.13 2.07
C ASP A 442 -51.03 -25.36 1.20
N SER A 443 -50.72 -26.56 1.74
CA SER A 443 -51.60 -27.74 1.71
C SER A 443 -51.06 -28.89 2.57
N ASN A 444 -51.88 -29.27 3.57
CA ASN A 444 -52.23 -30.61 4.08
C ASN A 444 -51.09 -31.61 4.41
N GLU A 445 -51.11 -32.35 5.52
CA GLU A 445 -52.21 -33.15 6.08
C GLU A 445 -51.70 -33.85 7.36
N LEU A 446 -52.54 -33.96 8.41
CA LEU A 446 -52.81 -35.18 9.19
C LEU A 446 -53.59 -34.84 10.48
N GLU A 447 -54.90 -35.09 10.41
CA GLU A 447 -55.84 -35.35 11.52
C GLU A 447 -55.51 -36.67 12.26
N PRO A 448 -56.25 -37.15 13.30
CA PRO A 448 -57.47 -36.62 13.96
C PRO A 448 -57.41 -36.66 15.52
N SER A 449 -58.45 -36.16 16.21
CA SER A 449 -59.24 -36.96 17.19
C SER A 449 -60.18 -36.10 18.07
N THR A 450 -61.48 -36.39 17.91
CA THR A 450 -62.56 -36.48 18.94
C THR A 450 -63.03 -35.24 19.73
N ALA A 451 -64.27 -34.84 19.39
CA ALA A 451 -65.28 -34.17 20.23
C ALA A 451 -65.78 -35.11 21.38
N PRO A 452 -66.72 -34.73 22.31
CA PRO A 452 -67.68 -33.62 22.22
C PRO A 452 -68.16 -32.87 23.51
N LYS A 453 -68.96 -31.80 23.27
CA LYS A 453 -70.11 -31.22 24.02
C LYS A 453 -69.89 -30.56 25.40
N VAL A 454 -70.28 -29.28 25.54
CA VAL A 454 -71.64 -28.76 25.83
C VAL A 454 -71.83 -27.43 25.13
#